data_AF-A0A3D5YG42-F1
#
_entry.id   AF-A0A3D5YG42-F1
#
_cell.length_a   1.000
_cell.length_b   1.000
_cell.length_c   1.000
_cell.angle_alpha   90.00
_cell.angle_beta   90.00
_cell.angle_gamma   90.00
#
_symmetry.space_group_name_H-M   'P 1'
#
loop_
_entity.id
_entity.type
_entity.pdbx_description
1 polymer ?
#
loop_
_entity_poly.entity_id
_entity_poly.type
_entity_poly.pdbx_seq_one_letter_code
_entity_poly.pdbx_strand_id
1 'polypeptide(L)'
;MEGDVFGIIEEINMKNIMIRTFDMRRVIIPNSTFLRKAVKTYSAEEFLRIEADVVVDVNLDIPLVIQETLQTVNAFPFILNKEYTQVLLDSFDDKKAKITVQMFFNPNSGYSSEYIKSLVQIQLLTLYKKLDKDSKALAHKEPLTIKESPQVSLNQK
;
A
#
# COMPACT_ATOMS: atom_id res chain seq x y z
N MET A 1 -28.72 5.53 9.59
CA MET A 1 -27.69 4.51 9.28
C MET A 1 -28.03 3.91 7.92
N GLU A 2 -27.92 4.67 6.83
CA GLU A 2 -27.88 4.05 5.50
C GLU A 2 -26.42 3.72 5.25
N GLY A 3 -26.01 2.50 5.60
CA GLY A 3 -24.73 1.98 5.17
C GLY A 3 -24.78 1.78 3.65
N ASP A 4 -23.72 2.16 2.96
CA ASP A 4 -23.56 1.83 1.55
C ASP A 4 -23.68 0.31 1.38
N VAL A 5 -24.72 -0.15 0.69
CA VAL A 5 -24.96 -1.57 0.48
C VAL A 5 -24.00 -2.05 -0.60
N PHE A 6 -23.04 -2.90 -0.20
CA PHE A 6 -22.06 -3.49 -1.11
C PHE A 6 -22.36 -4.97 -1.33
N GLY A 7 -22.40 -5.41 -2.58
CA GLY A 7 -22.76 -6.78 -2.93
C GLY A 7 -22.96 -7.00 -4.43
N ILE A 8 -23.38 -8.22 -4.77
CA ILE A 8 -23.65 -8.67 -6.14
C ILE A 8 -25.15 -8.54 -6.40
N ILE A 9 -25.53 -7.97 -7.55
CA ILE A 9 -26.93 -7.89 -7.95
C ILE A 9 -27.41 -9.28 -8.37
N GLU A 10 -28.44 -9.80 -7.69
CA GLU A 10 -29.07 -11.08 -8.06
C GLU A 10 -30.20 -10.88 -9.08
N GLU A 11 -31.06 -9.89 -8.83
CA GLU A 11 -32.29 -9.70 -9.61
C GLU A 11 -32.75 -8.25 -9.55
N ILE A 12 -33.30 -7.75 -10.68
CA ILE A 12 -33.90 -6.42 -10.80
C ILE A 12 -35.37 -6.60 -11.12
N ASN A 13 -36.23 -6.16 -10.20
CA ASN A 13 -37.68 -6.15 -10.34
C ASN A 13 -38.21 -4.74 -10.56
N MET A 14 -39.49 -4.64 -10.94
CA MET A 14 -40.14 -3.37 -11.24
C MET A 14 -40.18 -2.39 -10.04
N LYS A 15 -40.19 -2.92 -8.80
CA LYS A 15 -40.25 -2.12 -7.56
C LYS A 15 -38.96 -2.16 -6.75
N ASN A 16 -38.15 -3.21 -6.88
CA ASN A 16 -37.00 -3.44 -6.03
C ASN A 16 -35.83 -4.12 -6.76
N ILE A 17 -34.64 -3.98 -6.20
CA ILE A 17 -33.43 -4.70 -6.59
C ILE A 17 -33.03 -5.61 -5.43
N MET A 18 -32.73 -6.86 -5.74
CA MET A 18 -32.20 -7.83 -4.78
C MET A 18 -30.69 -7.91 -4.92
N ILE A 19 -29.98 -7.65 -3.81
CA ILE A 19 -28.52 -7.69 -3.72
C ILE A 19 -28.10 -8.76 -2.73
N ARG A 20 -27.13 -9.60 -3.12
CA ARG A 20 -26.41 -10.51 -2.23
C ARG A 20 -25.18 -9.81 -1.70
N THR A 21 -25.18 -9.52 -0.40
CA THR A 21 -23.97 -9.02 0.29
C THR A 21 -22.93 -10.12 0.44
N PHE A 22 -21.67 -9.74 0.69
CA PHE A 22 -20.57 -10.67 0.91
C PHE A 22 -20.75 -11.54 2.18
N ASP A 23 -21.59 -11.09 3.13
CA ASP A 23 -22.02 -11.87 4.29
C ASP A 23 -23.10 -12.91 3.97
N MET A 24 -23.35 -13.19 2.69
CA MET A 24 -24.42 -14.06 2.18
C MET A 24 -25.84 -13.62 2.53
N ARG A 25 -26.02 -12.41 3.07
CA ARG A 25 -27.35 -11.84 3.36
C ARG A 25 -27.96 -11.23 2.10
N ARG A 26 -29.27 -11.38 1.95
CA ARG A 26 -30.05 -10.76 0.87
C ARG A 26 -30.57 -9.41 1.35
N VAL A 27 -30.31 -8.37 0.57
CA VAL A 27 -30.79 -7.00 0.80
C VAL A 27 -31.74 -6.62 -0.33
N ILE A 28 -32.90 -6.08 0.01
CA ILE A 28 -33.92 -5.64 -0.94
C ILE A 28 -33.94 -4.12 -0.91
N ILE A 29 -33.60 -3.47 -2.03
CA ILE A 29 -33.54 -2.01 -2.15
C ILE A 29 -34.64 -1.53 -3.10
N PRO A 30 -35.50 -0.58 -2.71
CA PRO A 30 -36.46 0.02 -3.62
C PRO A 30 -35.79 0.79 -4.76
N ASN A 31 -36.36 0.74 -5.97
CA ASN A 31 -35.80 1.43 -7.14
C ASN A 31 -35.74 2.96 -6.96
N SER A 32 -36.63 3.53 -6.15
CA SER A 32 -36.68 4.97 -5.85
C SER A 32 -35.42 5.50 -5.17
N THR A 33 -34.64 4.64 -4.50
CA THR A 33 -33.38 4.99 -3.86
C THR A 33 -32.28 5.29 -4.88
N PHE A 34 -32.25 4.54 -5.99
CA PHE A 34 -31.25 4.69 -7.06
C PHE A 34 -31.44 5.96 -7.90
N LEU A 35 -32.66 6.51 -7.95
CA LEU A 35 -32.94 7.77 -8.65
C LEU A 35 -32.32 9.00 -7.97
N ARG A 36 -31.90 8.88 -6.71
CA ARG A 36 -31.43 10.00 -5.88
C ARG A 36 -29.94 10.00 -5.62
N LYS A 37 -29.25 8.89 -5.88
CA LYS A 37 -27.83 8.68 -5.53
C LYS A 37 -27.04 8.20 -6.73
N ALA A 38 -25.80 8.65 -6.85
CA ALA A 38 -24.86 8.11 -7.82
C ALA A 38 -24.53 6.65 -7.47
N VAL A 39 -24.46 5.79 -8.48
CA VAL A 39 -24.13 4.37 -8.34
C VAL A 39 -22.69 4.16 -8.81
N LYS A 40 -21.87 3.52 -7.97
CA LYS A 40 -20.52 3.10 -8.34
C LYS A 40 -20.53 1.61 -8.69
N THR A 41 -19.98 1.27 -9.84
CA THR A 41 -19.85 -0.10 -10.31
C THR A 41 -18.43 -0.61 -10.05
N TYR A 42 -18.31 -1.88 -9.65
CA TYR A 42 -17.01 -2.51 -9.41
C TYR A 42 -16.65 -3.48 -10.54
N SER A 43 -17.60 -4.34 -10.95
CA SER A 43 -17.37 -5.36 -11.98
C SER A 43 -17.27 -4.80 -13.41
N ALA A 44 -17.82 -3.61 -13.65
CA ALA A 44 -17.82 -2.97 -14.97
C ALA A 44 -16.51 -2.22 -15.28
N GLU A 45 -15.67 -1.98 -14.27
CA GLU A 45 -14.40 -1.28 -14.44
C GLU A 45 -13.31 -2.24 -14.90
N GLU A 46 -12.45 -1.79 -15.83
CA GLU A 46 -11.32 -2.58 -16.30
C GLU A 46 -10.19 -2.66 -15.25
N PHE A 47 -10.04 -1.59 -14.47
CA PHE A 47 -9.01 -1.45 -13.44
C PHE A 47 -9.57 -0.73 -12.22
N LEU A 48 -9.24 -1.23 -11.03
CA LEU A 48 -9.52 -0.56 -9.76
C LEU A 48 -8.21 -0.21 -9.05
N ARG A 49 -8.21 0.90 -8.33
CA ARG A 49 -7.08 1.32 -7.49
C ARG A 49 -7.24 0.75 -6.08
N ILE A 50 -6.19 0.11 -5.57
CA ILE A 50 -6.06 -0.31 -4.17
C ILE A 50 -4.96 0.50 -3.51
N GLU A 51 -5.16 0.79 -2.23
CA GLU A 51 -4.20 1.47 -1.37
C GLU A 51 -3.79 0.54 -0.23
N ALA A 52 -2.48 0.34 -0.09
CA ALA A 52 -1.87 -0.44 0.98
C ALA A 52 -0.94 0.44 1.81
N ASP A 53 -1.29 0.61 3.08
CA ASP A 53 -0.51 1.39 4.03
C ASP A 53 0.49 0.48 4.73
N VAL A 54 1.74 0.96 4.85
CA VAL A 54 2.80 0.32 5.62
C VAL A 54 3.52 1.37 6.46
N VAL A 55 3.93 0.96 7.66
CA VAL A 55 4.70 1.81 8.57
C VAL A 55 6.11 1.26 8.68
N VAL A 56 7.10 2.12 8.45
CA VAL A 56 8.53 1.78 8.44
C VAL A 56 9.27 2.62 9.47
N ASP A 57 10.46 2.18 9.87
CA ASP A 57 11.34 2.96 10.74
C ASP A 57 12.02 4.09 9.94
N VAL A 58 12.11 5.28 10.52
CA VAL A 58 12.75 6.46 9.87
C VAL A 58 14.26 6.30 9.77
N ASN A 59 14.87 5.41 10.56
CA ASN A 59 16.31 5.14 10.48
C ASN A 59 16.72 4.42 9.19
N LEU A 60 15.76 3.90 8.41
CA LEU A 60 16.02 3.32 7.10
C LEU A 60 16.17 4.42 6.04
N ASP A 61 16.93 4.14 4.99
CA ASP A 61 17.01 4.99 3.80
C ASP A 61 15.64 4.99 3.07
N ILE A 62 14.82 6.00 3.35
CA ILE A 62 13.45 6.13 2.83
C ILE A 62 13.43 6.18 1.28
N PRO A 63 14.28 6.95 0.59
CA PRO A 63 14.43 6.85 -0.86
C PRO A 63 14.67 5.44 -1.38
N LEU A 64 15.59 4.68 -0.76
CA LEU A 64 15.87 3.30 -1.15
C LEU A 64 14.67 2.39 -0.92
N VAL A 65 14.02 2.52 0.23
CA VAL A 65 12.79 1.81 0.59
C VAL A 65 11.69 2.02 -0.45
N ILE A 66 11.49 3.26 -0.90
CA ILE A 66 10.47 3.60 -1.89
C ILE A 66 10.77 2.90 -3.22
N GLN A 67 12.03 2.91 -3.66
CA GLN A 67 12.44 2.26 -4.91
C GLN A 67 12.26 0.74 -4.85
N GLU A 68 12.73 0.09 -3.79
CA GLU A 68 12.59 -1.37 -3.64
C GLU A 68 11.13 -1.79 -3.49
N THR A 69 10.32 -0.99 -2.78
CA THR A 69 8.87 -1.20 -2.66
C THR A 69 8.22 -1.15 -4.03
N LEU A 70 8.53 -0.13 -4.84
CA LEU A 70 7.97 0.02 -6.19
C LEU A 70 8.36 -1.15 -7.10
N GLN A 71 9.63 -1.60 -7.05
CA GLN A 71 10.09 -2.78 -7.80
C GLN A 71 9.39 -4.06 -7.36
N THR A 72 9.25 -4.28 -6.05
CA THR A 72 8.59 -5.47 -5.49
C THR A 72 7.12 -5.52 -5.86
N VAL A 73 6.43 -4.38 -5.77
CA VAL A 73 5.02 -4.27 -6.14
C VAL A 73 4.85 -4.50 -7.65
N ASN A 74 5.67 -3.87 -8.48
CA ASN A 74 5.60 -4.07 -9.94
C ASN A 74 6.01 -5.48 -10.41
N ALA A 75 6.63 -6.29 -9.56
CA ALA A 75 6.94 -7.69 -9.87
C ALA A 75 5.72 -8.62 -9.81
N PHE A 76 4.63 -8.22 -9.15
CA PHE A 76 3.44 -9.08 -9.03
C PHE A 76 2.70 -9.22 -10.37
N PRO A 77 2.23 -10.43 -10.73
CA PRO A 77 1.56 -10.68 -12.00
C PRO A 77 0.13 -10.12 -12.05
N PHE A 78 -0.50 -9.88 -10.91
CA PHE A 78 -1.87 -9.36 -10.80
C PHE A 78 -1.94 -7.83 -10.79
N ILE A 79 -0.79 -7.15 -10.75
CA ILE A 79 -0.73 -5.68 -10.81
C ILE A 79 -0.63 -5.25 -12.27
N LEU A 80 -1.62 -4.46 -12.67
CA LEU A 80 -1.73 -3.90 -14.01
C LEU A 80 -1.27 -2.45 -13.98
N ASN A 81 -0.95 -1.91 -15.16
CA ASN A 81 -0.61 -0.50 -15.33
C ASN A 81 0.54 -0.05 -14.41
N LYS A 82 1.66 -0.78 -14.48
CA LYS A 82 2.85 -0.61 -13.63
C LYS A 82 3.44 0.81 -13.63
N GLU A 83 3.17 1.59 -14.67
CA GLU A 83 3.57 2.99 -14.80
C GLU A 83 2.81 3.93 -13.85
N TYR A 84 1.60 3.54 -13.43
CA TYR A 84 0.75 4.32 -12.53
C TYR A 84 0.86 3.86 -11.07
N THR A 85 1.63 2.81 -10.78
CA THR A 85 1.92 2.39 -9.41
C THR A 85 2.76 3.46 -8.72
N GLN A 86 2.30 3.96 -7.58
CA GLN A 86 2.97 5.01 -6.83
C GLN A 86 3.22 4.59 -5.39
N VAL A 87 4.35 5.00 -4.85
CA VAL A 87 4.71 4.81 -3.45
C VAL A 87 4.93 6.20 -2.88
N LEU A 88 4.06 6.59 -1.94
CA LEU A 88 4.00 7.94 -1.39
C LEU A 88 4.31 7.91 0.10
N LEU A 89 5.12 8.85 0.58
CA LEU A 89 5.26 9.12 2.01
C LEU A 89 4.04 9.96 2.44
N ASP A 90 3.19 9.39 3.28
CA ASP A 90 1.94 10.02 3.74
C ASP A 90 2.20 10.91 4.97
N SER A 91 2.88 10.37 5.97
CA SER A 91 3.23 11.08 7.20
C SER A 91 4.48 10.50 7.85
N PHE A 92 5.13 11.24 8.73
CA PHE A 92 6.25 10.75 9.54
C PHE A 92 6.17 11.29 10.97
N ASP A 93 6.74 10.52 11.87
CA ASP A 93 6.91 10.77 13.30
C ASP A 93 8.38 10.46 13.68
N ASP A 94 8.81 10.75 14.90
CA ASP A 94 10.23 10.68 15.34
C ASP A 94 10.90 9.32 15.09
N LYS A 95 10.11 8.23 15.04
CA LYS A 95 10.60 6.86 14.84
C LYS A 95 9.95 6.14 13.67
N LYS A 96 8.88 6.68 13.09
CA LYS A 96 8.04 5.95 12.15
C LYS A 96 7.63 6.81 10.96
N ALA A 97 7.82 6.29 9.75
CA ALA A 97 7.30 6.86 8.52
C ALA A 97 6.14 5.99 8.01
N LYS A 98 5.02 6.61 7.65
CA LYS A 98 3.87 5.97 7.01
C LYS A 98 3.99 6.13 5.50
N ILE A 99 4.05 5.00 4.80
CA ILE A 99 4.14 4.92 3.36
C ILE A 99 2.84 4.31 2.82
N THR A 100 2.26 4.95 1.82
CA THR A 100 1.07 4.49 1.12
C THR A 100 1.46 4.03 -0.28
N VAL A 101 1.14 2.78 -0.59
CA VAL A 101 1.35 2.17 -1.90
C VAL A 101 0.03 2.15 -2.65
N GLN A 102 0.00 2.83 -3.79
CA GLN A 102 -1.14 2.85 -4.71
C GLN A 102 -0.85 1.94 -5.89
N MET A 103 -1.74 0.99 -6.15
CA MET A 103 -1.60 -0.02 -7.20
C MET A 103 -2.92 -0.26 -7.92
N PHE A 104 -2.86 -0.67 -9.18
CA PHE A 104 -4.02 -0.98 -10.00
C PHE A 104 -4.13 -2.49 -10.24
N PHE A 105 -5.34 -3.02 -10.11
CA PHE A 105 -5.63 -4.44 -10.32
C PHE A 105 -6.92 -4.62 -11.10
N ASN A 106 -7.10 -5.80 -11.70
CA ASN A 106 -8.34 -6.16 -12.38
C ASN A 106 -9.35 -6.75 -11.36
N PRO A 107 -10.53 -6.12 -11.17
CA PRO A 107 -11.56 -6.62 -10.26
C PRO A 107 -12.13 -7.98 -10.65
N ASN A 108 -12.04 -8.37 -11.93
CA ASN A 108 -12.56 -9.63 -12.46
C ASN A 108 -11.52 -10.78 -12.38
N SER A 109 -10.38 -10.56 -11.73
CA SER A 109 -9.33 -11.58 -11.56
C SER A 109 -9.70 -12.71 -10.60
N GLY A 110 -10.83 -12.62 -9.90
CA GLY A 110 -11.29 -13.59 -8.91
C GLY A 110 -10.65 -13.44 -7.53
N TYR A 111 -9.67 -12.55 -7.38
CA TYR A 111 -9.09 -12.19 -6.10
C TYR A 111 -9.81 -10.98 -5.51
N SER A 112 -10.09 -11.02 -4.21
CA SER A 112 -10.61 -9.86 -3.51
C SER A 112 -9.53 -8.79 -3.33
N SER A 113 -9.93 -7.52 -3.31
CA SER A 113 -9.04 -6.39 -3.06
C SER A 113 -8.30 -6.53 -1.72
N GLU A 114 -8.98 -7.08 -0.73
CA GLU A 114 -8.46 -7.32 0.62
C GLU A 114 -7.37 -8.40 0.60
N TYR A 115 -7.57 -9.46 -0.19
CA TYR A 115 -6.58 -10.52 -0.33
C TYR A 115 -5.30 -10.02 -1.00
N ILE A 116 -5.44 -9.28 -2.10
CA ILE A 116 -4.31 -8.65 -2.80
C ILE A 116 -3.57 -7.69 -1.87
N LYS A 117 -4.30 -6.84 -1.14
CA LYS A 117 -3.73 -5.91 -0.16
C LYS A 117 -2.92 -6.65 0.91
N SER A 118 -3.47 -7.74 1.46
CA SER A 118 -2.79 -8.56 2.47
C SER A 118 -1.51 -9.19 1.93
N LEU A 119 -1.53 -9.77 0.73
CA LEU A 119 -0.34 -10.36 0.11
C LEU A 119 0.78 -9.34 -0.09
N VAL A 120 0.44 -8.16 -0.59
CA VAL A 120 1.40 -7.07 -0.77
C VAL A 120 1.97 -6.62 0.58
N GLN A 121 1.13 -6.44 1.60
CA GLN A 121 1.60 -6.08 2.94
C GLN A 121 2.55 -7.12 3.56
N ILE A 122 2.28 -8.42 3.39
CA ILE A 122 3.15 -9.50 3.87
C ILE A 122 4.51 -9.46 3.15
N GLN A 123 4.50 -9.24 1.85
CA GLN A 123 5.73 -9.17 1.06
C GLN A 123 6.57 -7.95 1.45
N LEU A 124 5.92 -6.79 1.61
CA LEU A 124 6.58 -5.56 2.05
C LEU A 124 7.17 -5.74 3.46
N LEU A 125 6.43 -6.36 4.39
CA LEU A 125 6.96 -6.68 5.72
C LEU A 125 8.22 -7.55 5.64
N THR A 126 8.25 -8.51 4.71
CA THR A 126 9.41 -9.38 4.50
C THR A 126 10.60 -8.61 3.92
N LEU A 127 10.35 -7.67 3.00
CA LEU A 127 11.37 -6.77 2.44
C LEU A 127 11.97 -5.89 3.54
N TYR A 128 11.14 -5.25 4.36
CA TYR A 128 11.59 -4.40 5.46
C TYR A 128 12.42 -5.16 6.50
N LYS A 129 12.06 -6.41 6.80
CA LYS A 129 12.87 -7.26 7.69
C LYS A 129 14.25 -7.61 7.12
N LYS A 130 14.41 -7.65 5.79
CA LYS A 130 15.72 -7.84 5.16
C LYS A 130 16.55 -6.56 5.27
N LEU A 131 15.94 -5.43 4.93
CA LEU A 131 16.58 -4.10 5.02
C LEU A 131 17.01 -3.73 6.44
N ASP A 132 16.22 -4.07 7.47
CA ASP A 132 16.61 -3.88 8.88
C ASP A 132 17.81 -4.77 9.28
N LYS A 133 17.92 -5.97 8.72
CA LYS A 133 19.08 -6.85 8.96
C LYS A 133 20.33 -6.33 8.26
N ASP A 134 20.20 -5.82 7.04
CA ASP A 134 21.32 -5.27 6.28
C ASP A 134 21.82 -3.94 6.88
N SER A 135 20.91 -3.11 7.42
CA SER A 135 21.28 -1.90 8.17
C SER A 135 21.93 -2.21 9.53
N LYS A 136 21.47 -3.24 10.26
CA LYS A 136 22.17 -3.74 11.46
C LYS A 136 23.52 -4.39 11.17
N ALA A 137 23.70 -4.99 9.98
CA ALA A 137 24.99 -5.50 9.53
C ALA A 137 25.99 -4.36 9.20
N LEU A 138 25.51 -3.20 8.74
CA LEU A 138 26.34 -2.00 8.56
C LEU A 138 26.65 -1.26 9.87
N ALA A 139 25.79 -1.31 10.88
CA ALA A 139 26.02 -0.68 12.18
C ALA A 139 27.16 -1.31 13.01
N HIS A 140 27.63 -2.51 12.65
CA HIS A 140 28.72 -3.21 13.33
C HIS A 140 30.12 -2.97 12.76
N LYS A 141 30.29 -2.09 11.76
CA LYS A 141 31.62 -1.58 11.40
C LYS A 141 31.88 -0.31 12.19
N GLU A 142 32.64 -0.47 13.27
CA GLU A 142 33.08 0.54 14.24
C GLU A 142 33.49 1.88 13.62
N PRO A 143 33.34 2.99 14.39
CA PRO A 143 33.70 4.33 13.93
C PRO A 143 35.20 4.38 13.60
N LEU A 144 35.51 4.93 12.43
CA LEU A 144 36.85 5.31 12.02
C LEU A 144 37.43 6.24 13.11
N THR A 145 38.30 5.66 13.94
CA THR A 145 39.15 6.41 14.87
C THR A 145 40.07 7.26 14.03
N ILE A 146 39.77 8.56 13.92
CA ILE A 146 40.73 9.53 13.42
C ILE A 146 41.81 9.63 14.49
N LYS A 147 42.93 8.93 14.28
CA LYS A 147 44.17 9.18 15.01
C LYS A 147 44.63 10.58 14.65
N GLU A 148 44.42 11.53 15.54
CA GLU A 148 45.21 12.76 15.54
C GLU A 148 46.69 12.39 15.74
N SER A 149 47.55 12.88 14.87
CA SER A 149 49.01 12.85 14.99
C SER A 149 49.58 13.94 14.09
N PRO A 150 50.76 14.50 14.40
CA PRO A 150 51.18 15.14 15.64
C PRO A 150 51.39 16.65 15.41
N GLN A 151 51.46 17.42 16.50
CA GLN A 151 51.79 18.85 16.46
C GLN A 151 53.15 19.09 15.77
N VAL A 152 53.16 19.96 14.76
CA VAL A 152 54.39 20.54 14.21
C VAL A 152 54.38 22.03 14.50
N SER A 153 55.32 22.40 15.36
CA SER A 153 55.68 23.74 15.81
C SER A 153 55.91 24.69 14.63
N LEU A 154 55.31 25.88 14.67
CA LEU A 154 55.68 26.99 13.80
C LEU A 154 56.32 28.10 14.63
N ASN A 155 57.57 28.40 14.28
CA ASN A 155 58.47 29.34 14.91
C ASN A 155 57.94 30.78 14.93
N GLN A 156 58.29 31.47 16.02
CA GLN A 156 58.24 32.91 16.20
C GLN A 156 59.09 33.62 15.13
N LYS A 157 58.58 34.74 14.61
CA LYS A 157 59.39 35.85 14.12
C LYS A 157 58.66 37.17 14.35
#